data_AF-A1BJ72-F1
#
_entry.id   AF-A1BJ72-F1
#
_cell.length_a   1.000
_cell.length_b   1.000
_cell.length_c   1.000
_cell.angle_alpha   90.00
_cell.angle_beta   90.00
_cell.angle_gamma   90.00
#
_symmetry.space_group_name_H-M   'P 1'
#
loop_
_entity.id
_entity.type
_entity.pdbx_description
1 polymer ?
#
loop_
_entity_poly.entity_id
_entity_poly.type
_entity_poly.pdbx_seq_one_letter_code
_entity_poly.pdbx_strand_id
1 'polypeptide(L)'
;MVKSSLLIFCLALSASMTARFDEYRLMQKGNLLYTEKAYAKAETVFRDLADKFPSGYETRKARYNLAHALFMQQRFKEAGQVYKEVSKTVPTESQLLRAAQYNEGNSLAQQAFDTTQKEEKKRLLSLAIERYTAVLLSHPEDTDAIVNYEIVLKALIKLQQPESSSSSDTDIKSSNQERTSISNSVASRLLDKVRADEIRLMQQLAVPRSRPERTGATNQDW
;
A
#
# COMPACT_ATOMS: atom_id res chain seq x y z
N MET A 1 22.89 1.06 -48.55
CA MET A 1 22.72 1.69 -47.22
C MET A 1 21.28 1.59 -46.71
N VAL A 2 20.26 2.04 -47.46
CA VAL A 2 18.84 1.98 -47.01
C VAL A 2 18.35 0.57 -46.64
N LYS A 3 18.72 -0.47 -47.39
CA LYS A 3 18.34 -1.88 -47.10
C LYS A 3 18.94 -2.42 -45.80
N SER A 4 20.19 -2.05 -45.49
CA SER A 4 20.88 -2.45 -44.26
C SER A 4 20.33 -1.69 -43.05
N SER A 5 20.00 -0.42 -43.20
CA SER A 5 19.31 0.37 -42.16
C SER A 5 17.90 -0.15 -41.87
N LEU A 6 17.16 -0.59 -42.90
CA LEU A 6 15.84 -1.21 -42.73
C LEU A 6 15.92 -2.54 -41.97
N LEU A 7 16.94 -3.36 -42.25
CA LEU A 7 17.12 -4.66 -41.58
C LEU A 7 17.53 -4.50 -40.10
N ILE A 8 18.40 -3.54 -39.78
CA ILE A 8 18.76 -3.18 -38.39
C ILE A 8 17.54 -2.65 -37.63
N PHE A 9 16.71 -1.82 -38.28
CA PHE A 9 15.47 -1.31 -37.70
C PHE A 9 14.45 -2.43 -37.43
N CYS A 10 14.27 -3.38 -38.36
CA CYS A 10 13.41 -4.55 -38.16
C CYS A 10 13.89 -5.47 -37.01
N LEU A 11 15.21 -5.69 -36.89
CA LEU A 11 15.77 -6.48 -35.79
C LEU A 11 15.57 -5.79 -34.43
N ALA A 12 15.79 -4.48 -34.34
CA ALA A 12 15.54 -3.71 -33.12
C ALA A 12 14.05 -3.70 -32.71
N LEU A 13 13.13 -3.63 -33.68
CA LEU A 13 11.69 -3.76 -33.44
C LEU A 13 11.31 -5.16 -32.91
N SER A 14 11.90 -6.23 -33.44
CA SER A 14 11.63 -7.58 -32.96
C SER A 14 12.13 -7.81 -31.53
N ALA A 15 13.34 -7.34 -31.19
CA ALA A 15 13.93 -7.49 -29.86
C ALA A 15 13.19 -6.68 -28.78
N SER A 16 12.70 -5.49 -29.13
CA SER A 16 11.88 -4.68 -28.22
C SER A 16 10.49 -5.29 -27.96
N MET A 17 9.91 -5.97 -28.97
CA MET A 17 8.64 -6.68 -28.82
C MET A 17 8.77 -7.89 -27.90
N THR A 18 9.86 -8.67 -28.01
CA THR A 18 10.12 -9.82 -27.12
C THR A 18 10.35 -9.37 -25.68
N ALA A 19 11.13 -8.31 -25.46
CA ALA A 19 11.37 -7.76 -24.12
C ALA A 19 10.06 -7.32 -23.44
N ARG A 20 9.19 -6.61 -24.17
CA ARG A 20 7.88 -6.18 -23.66
C ARG A 20 6.95 -7.37 -23.38
N PHE A 21 7.03 -8.43 -24.17
CA PHE A 21 6.26 -9.65 -23.94
C PHE A 21 6.72 -10.38 -22.68
N ASP A 22 8.03 -10.46 -22.45
CA ASP A 22 8.60 -11.08 -21.25
C ASP A 22 8.28 -10.30 -19.97
N GLU A 23 8.37 -8.96 -20.02
CA GLU A 23 7.94 -8.07 -18.91
C GLU A 23 6.47 -8.31 -18.54
N TYR A 24 5.59 -8.36 -19.55
CA TYR A 24 4.18 -8.65 -19.35
C TYR A 24 3.96 -10.05 -18.75
N ARG A 25 4.64 -11.08 -19.26
CA ARG A 25 4.50 -12.45 -18.75
C ARG A 25 4.93 -12.57 -17.30
N LEU A 26 6.05 -11.94 -16.92
CA LEU A 26 6.50 -11.94 -15.52
C LEU A 26 5.49 -11.21 -14.63
N MET A 27 4.95 -10.07 -15.06
CA MET A 27 3.93 -9.34 -14.32
C MET A 27 2.70 -10.22 -14.07
N GLN A 28 2.17 -10.87 -15.12
CA GLN A 28 1.00 -11.76 -14.99
C GLN A 28 1.28 -12.95 -14.07
N LYS A 29 2.45 -13.57 -14.19
CA LYS A 29 2.85 -14.69 -13.33
C LYS A 29 2.95 -14.26 -11.87
N GLY A 30 3.57 -13.12 -11.59
CA GLY A 30 3.68 -12.58 -10.23
C GLY A 30 2.31 -12.28 -9.64
N ASN A 31 1.44 -11.64 -10.41
CA ASN A 31 0.07 -11.36 -9.99
C ASN A 31 -0.72 -12.64 -9.71
N LEU A 32 -0.66 -13.65 -10.59
CA LEU A 32 -1.33 -14.93 -10.37
C LEU A 32 -0.89 -15.58 -9.06
N LEU A 33 0.43 -15.70 -8.84
CA LEU A 33 0.99 -16.25 -7.60
C LEU A 33 0.54 -15.46 -6.37
N TYR A 34 0.44 -14.13 -6.49
CA TYR A 34 -0.08 -13.27 -5.44
C TYR A 34 -1.55 -13.59 -5.11
N THR A 35 -2.40 -13.74 -6.14
CA THR A 35 -3.81 -14.10 -5.96
C THR A 35 -4.01 -15.48 -5.34
N GLU A 36 -3.13 -16.44 -5.66
CA GLU A 36 -3.07 -17.76 -5.05
C GLU A 36 -2.51 -17.75 -3.62
N LYS A 37 -2.22 -16.55 -3.07
CA LYS A 37 -1.60 -16.33 -1.75
C LYS A 37 -0.20 -16.95 -1.63
N ALA A 38 0.43 -17.30 -2.74
CA ALA A 38 1.81 -17.79 -2.81
C ALA A 38 2.81 -16.61 -2.76
N TYR A 39 2.73 -15.79 -1.71
CA TYR A 39 3.41 -14.49 -1.62
C TYR A 39 4.93 -14.57 -1.78
N ALA A 40 5.58 -15.58 -1.23
CA ALA A 40 7.03 -15.77 -1.41
C ALA A 40 7.42 -16.06 -2.88
N LYS A 41 6.58 -16.81 -3.60
CA LYS A 41 6.79 -17.07 -5.04
C LYS A 41 6.49 -15.81 -5.85
N ALA A 42 5.45 -15.06 -5.51
CA ALA A 42 5.13 -13.78 -6.15
C ALA A 42 6.28 -12.78 -5.97
N GLU A 43 6.82 -12.64 -4.76
CA GLU A 43 8.02 -11.83 -4.48
C GLU A 43 9.19 -12.20 -5.40
N THR A 44 9.49 -13.50 -5.52
CA THR A 44 10.58 -13.98 -6.38
C THR A 44 10.39 -13.52 -7.83
N VAL A 45 9.17 -13.60 -8.35
CA VAL A 45 8.85 -13.20 -9.72
C VAL A 45 8.90 -11.68 -9.90
N PHE A 46 8.40 -10.90 -8.94
CA PHE A 46 8.46 -9.43 -9.04
C PHE A 46 9.88 -8.89 -8.92
N ARG A 47 10.75 -9.52 -8.12
CA ARG A 47 12.18 -9.20 -8.08
C ARG A 47 12.84 -9.49 -9.43
N ASP A 48 12.62 -10.68 -9.99
CA ASP A 48 13.14 -11.06 -11.32
C ASP A 48 12.71 -10.07 -12.42
N LEU A 49 11.45 -9.61 -12.40
CA LEU A 49 10.97 -8.58 -13.31
C LEU A 49 11.73 -7.26 -13.11
N ALA A 50 11.83 -6.78 -11.86
CA ALA A 50 12.49 -5.52 -11.55
C ALA A 50 13.99 -5.52 -11.86
N ASP A 51 14.65 -6.68 -11.81
CA ASP A 51 16.07 -6.86 -12.14
C ASP A 51 16.28 -6.90 -13.66
N LYS A 52 15.42 -7.63 -14.40
CA LYS A 52 15.50 -7.71 -15.87
C LYS A 52 15.10 -6.42 -16.56
N PHE A 53 14.15 -5.69 -15.99
CA PHE A 53 13.61 -4.45 -16.53
C PHE A 53 13.80 -3.36 -15.47
N PRO A 54 14.94 -2.66 -15.43
CA PRO A 54 15.29 -1.78 -14.32
C PRO A 54 14.52 -0.44 -14.32
N SER A 55 13.84 -0.12 -15.42
CA SER A 55 13.12 1.14 -15.58
C SER A 55 11.87 0.92 -16.44
N GLY A 56 10.83 1.69 -16.16
CA GLY A 56 9.58 1.59 -16.90
C GLY A 56 8.39 1.73 -15.96
N TYR A 57 7.22 1.91 -16.55
CA TYR A 57 5.98 1.96 -15.78
C TYR A 57 5.63 0.59 -15.18
N GLU A 58 5.81 -0.49 -15.94
CA GLU A 58 5.55 -1.85 -15.47
C GLU A 58 6.57 -2.29 -14.41
N THR A 59 7.85 -1.92 -14.53
CA THR A 59 8.82 -2.06 -13.43
C THR A 59 8.35 -1.39 -12.13
N ARG A 60 7.87 -0.13 -12.19
CA ARG A 60 7.40 0.58 -11.00
C ARG A 60 6.19 -0.09 -10.38
N LYS A 61 5.26 -0.60 -11.21
CA LYS A 61 4.15 -1.46 -10.73
C LYS A 61 4.64 -2.77 -10.12
N ALA A 62 5.65 -3.41 -10.71
CA ALA A 62 6.18 -4.67 -10.20
C ALA A 62 6.83 -4.47 -8.83
N ARG A 63 7.57 -3.37 -8.64
CA ARG A 63 8.11 -2.97 -7.33
C ARG A 63 7.01 -2.66 -6.33
N TYR A 64 5.94 -2.00 -6.75
CA TYR A 64 4.76 -1.80 -5.91
C TYR A 64 4.13 -3.14 -5.49
N ASN A 65 3.91 -4.07 -6.41
CA ASN A 65 3.38 -5.40 -6.11
C ASN A 65 4.36 -6.29 -5.32
N LEU A 66 5.68 -6.06 -5.44
CA LEU A 66 6.68 -6.66 -4.58
C LEU A 66 6.48 -6.19 -3.13
N ALA A 67 6.28 -4.89 -2.92
CA ALA A 67 5.97 -4.36 -1.58
C ALA A 67 4.69 -4.99 -1.02
N HIS A 68 3.69 -5.24 -1.86
CA HIS A 68 2.45 -5.94 -1.50
C HIS A 68 2.76 -7.36 -1.02
N ALA A 69 3.54 -8.12 -1.80
CA ALA A 69 3.95 -9.48 -1.45
C ALA A 69 4.75 -9.53 -0.14
N LEU A 70 5.62 -8.54 0.11
CA LEU A 70 6.37 -8.40 1.36
C LEU A 70 5.45 -8.09 2.54
N PHE A 71 4.49 -7.17 2.34
CA PHE A 71 3.51 -6.79 3.36
C PHE A 71 2.66 -8.00 3.78
N MET A 72 2.18 -8.80 2.82
CA MET A 72 1.40 -10.01 3.11
C MET A 72 2.20 -11.10 3.83
N GLN A 73 3.53 -11.06 3.74
CA GLN A 73 4.44 -11.88 4.53
C GLN A 73 4.78 -11.27 5.91
N GLN A 74 4.11 -10.19 6.31
CA GLN A 74 4.37 -9.41 7.53
C GLN A 74 5.78 -8.81 7.61
N ARG A 75 6.48 -8.70 6.46
CA ARG A 75 7.79 -8.06 6.34
C ARG A 75 7.62 -6.56 6.15
N PHE A 76 6.93 -5.92 7.10
CA PHE A 76 6.46 -4.53 7.00
C PHE A 76 7.59 -3.51 6.80
N LYS A 77 8.74 -3.73 7.43
CA LYS A 77 9.91 -2.86 7.26
C LYS A 77 10.40 -2.84 5.81
N GLU A 78 10.51 -4.01 5.19
CA GLU A 78 10.95 -4.13 3.79
C GLU A 78 9.88 -3.62 2.83
N ALA A 79 8.61 -3.95 3.08
CA ALA A 79 7.48 -3.42 2.30
C ALA A 79 7.49 -1.88 2.27
N GLY A 80 7.62 -1.23 3.45
CA GLY A 80 7.69 0.22 3.57
C GLY A 80 8.87 0.83 2.81
N GLN A 81 10.04 0.19 2.82
CA GLN A 81 11.19 0.64 2.03
C GLN A 81 10.92 0.58 0.52
N VAL A 82 10.34 -0.51 0.03
CA VAL A 82 10.02 -0.65 -1.39
C VAL A 82 8.93 0.34 -1.82
N TYR A 83 7.88 0.56 -1.02
CA TYR A 83 6.89 1.60 -1.30
C TYR A 83 7.51 3.00 -1.38
N LYS A 84 8.43 3.32 -0.46
CA LYS A 84 9.18 4.59 -0.46
C LYS A 84 10.02 4.77 -1.71
N GLU A 85 10.60 3.71 -2.24
CA GLU A 85 11.34 3.76 -3.51
C GLU A 85 10.42 3.96 -4.70
N VAL A 86 9.26 3.30 -4.71
CA VAL A 86 8.23 3.52 -5.74
C VAL A 86 7.79 4.98 -5.72
N SER A 87 7.46 5.54 -4.55
CA SER A 87 6.99 6.93 -4.43
C SER A 87 8.00 7.96 -4.92
N LYS A 88 9.31 7.68 -4.83
CA LYS A 88 10.38 8.55 -5.38
C LYS A 88 10.54 8.50 -6.89
N THR A 89 10.06 7.44 -7.55
CA THR A 89 10.35 7.18 -8.97
C THR A 89 9.14 7.36 -9.89
N VAL A 90 7.96 7.58 -9.31
CA VAL A 90 6.72 7.81 -10.04
C VAL A 90 6.43 9.30 -10.19
N PRO A 91 5.68 9.72 -11.23
CA PRO A 91 5.26 11.11 -11.38
C PRO A 91 4.37 11.59 -10.22
N THR A 92 4.48 12.87 -9.87
CA THR A 92 3.79 13.51 -8.73
C THR A 92 2.27 13.32 -8.75
N GLU A 93 1.63 13.44 -9.91
CA GLU A 93 0.16 13.32 -10.01
C GLU A 93 -0.35 11.87 -10.20
N SER A 94 0.55 10.89 -10.17
CA SER A 94 0.18 9.51 -10.51
C SER A 94 -0.64 8.85 -9.39
N GLN A 95 -1.65 8.05 -9.76
CA GLN A 95 -2.36 7.18 -8.83
C GLN A 95 -1.40 6.24 -8.08
N LEU A 96 -0.33 5.81 -8.75
CA LEU A 96 0.67 4.93 -8.16
C LEU A 96 1.47 5.62 -7.04
N LEU A 97 1.71 6.93 -7.11
CA LEU A 97 2.33 7.67 -6.03
C LEU A 97 1.50 7.60 -4.76
N ARG A 98 0.21 7.92 -4.89
CA ARG A 98 -0.71 7.97 -3.75
C ARG A 98 -0.85 6.61 -3.10
N ALA A 99 -1.02 5.58 -3.93
CA ALA A 99 -1.12 4.21 -3.46
C ALA A 99 0.17 3.75 -2.75
N ALA A 100 1.34 4.14 -3.25
CA ALA A 100 2.62 3.86 -2.60
C ALA A 100 2.78 4.63 -1.27
N GLN A 101 2.41 5.90 -1.21
CA GLN A 101 2.46 6.70 0.02
C GLN A 101 1.51 6.15 1.08
N TYR A 102 0.26 5.86 0.71
CA TYR A 102 -0.74 5.25 1.59
C TYR A 102 -0.21 3.94 2.19
N ASN A 103 0.32 3.05 1.35
CA ASN A 103 0.81 1.74 1.82
C ASN A 103 2.16 1.80 2.55
N GLU A 104 3.00 2.80 2.28
CA GLU A 104 4.14 3.14 3.13
C GLU A 104 3.64 3.50 4.53
N GLY A 105 2.59 4.32 4.63
CA GLY A 105 1.90 4.65 5.89
C GLY A 105 1.37 3.42 6.61
N ASN A 106 0.69 2.52 5.90
CA ASN A 106 0.20 1.25 6.46
C ASN A 106 1.36 0.39 7.01
N SER A 107 2.46 0.29 6.25
CA SER A 107 3.65 -0.47 6.64
C SER A 107 4.33 0.11 7.88
N LEU A 108 4.37 1.43 8.00
CA LEU A 108 4.90 2.13 9.18
C LEU A 108 4.00 1.93 10.40
N ALA A 109 2.68 2.01 10.22
CA ALA A 109 1.72 1.78 11.28
C ALA A 109 1.82 0.33 11.82
N GLN A 110 1.88 -0.68 10.96
CA GLN A 110 2.06 -2.08 11.40
C GLN A 110 3.36 -2.26 12.20
N GLN A 111 4.49 -1.71 11.72
CA GLN A 111 5.75 -1.72 12.49
C GLN A 111 5.60 -1.04 13.85
N ALA A 112 4.87 0.08 13.90
CA ALA A 112 4.63 0.79 15.14
C ALA A 112 3.84 -0.08 16.13
N PHE A 113 2.84 -0.82 15.67
CA PHE A 113 2.04 -1.68 16.51
C PHE A 113 2.76 -2.96 16.95
N ASP A 114 3.67 -3.49 16.12
CA ASP A 114 4.46 -4.68 16.44
C ASP A 114 5.59 -4.39 17.45
N THR A 115 6.09 -3.16 17.51
CA THR A 115 7.19 -2.81 18.43
C THR A 115 6.72 -2.57 19.86
N THR A 116 7.53 -3.00 20.83
CA THR A 116 7.35 -2.70 22.27
C THR A 116 8.07 -1.42 22.70
N GLN A 117 9.00 -0.91 21.88
CA GLN A 117 9.81 0.27 22.20
C GLN A 117 8.99 1.55 22.01
N LYS A 118 8.73 2.28 23.10
CA LYS A 118 7.84 3.46 23.10
C LYS A 118 8.29 4.56 22.15
N GLU A 119 9.58 4.90 22.13
CA GLU A 119 10.08 5.98 21.28
C GLU A 119 10.10 5.59 19.79
N GLU A 120 10.45 4.34 19.47
CA GLU A 120 10.35 3.84 18.09
C GLU A 120 8.89 3.78 17.63
N LYS A 121 7.97 3.33 18.49
CA LYS A 121 6.53 3.36 18.23
C LYS A 121 6.05 4.78 17.89
N LYS A 122 6.40 5.78 18.71
CA LYS A 122 6.06 7.18 18.43
C LYS A 122 6.60 7.64 17.09
N ARG A 123 7.89 7.38 16.81
CA ARG A 123 8.54 7.73 15.55
C ARG A 123 7.80 7.14 14.34
N LEU A 124 7.49 5.85 14.39
CA LEU A 124 6.81 5.15 13.31
C LEU A 124 5.39 5.66 13.08
N LEU A 125 4.63 5.94 14.16
CA LEU A 125 3.30 6.56 14.07
C LEU A 125 3.39 7.96 13.44
N SER A 126 4.36 8.79 13.84
CA SER A 126 4.58 10.11 13.24
C SER A 126 4.90 10.01 11.74
N LEU A 127 5.76 9.09 11.33
CA LEU A 127 6.05 8.86 9.92
C LEU A 127 4.82 8.37 9.14
N ALA A 128 4.00 7.50 9.73
CA ALA A 128 2.75 7.05 9.11
C ALA A 128 1.76 8.21 8.90
N ILE A 129 1.62 9.09 9.90
CA ILE A 129 0.82 10.32 9.81
C ILE A 129 1.29 11.17 8.63
N GLU A 130 2.59 11.44 8.50
CA GLU A 130 3.13 12.20 7.37
C GLU A 130 2.75 11.59 6.02
N ARG A 131 2.79 10.25 5.90
CA ARG A 131 2.44 9.57 4.66
C ARG A 131 0.95 9.71 4.33
N TYR A 132 0.06 9.56 5.31
CA TYR A 132 -1.37 9.79 5.08
C TYR A 132 -1.68 11.26 4.79
N THR A 133 -1.02 12.20 5.47
CA THR A 133 -1.14 13.63 5.16
C THR A 133 -0.74 13.92 3.72
N ALA A 134 0.32 13.31 3.20
CA ALA A 134 0.71 13.49 1.79
C ALA A 134 -0.40 13.03 0.81
N VAL A 135 -1.11 11.94 1.13
CA VAL A 135 -2.27 11.49 0.34
C VAL A 135 -3.40 12.53 0.43
N LEU A 136 -3.78 12.92 1.65
CA LEU A 136 -4.90 13.83 1.93
C LEU A 136 -4.69 15.26 1.41
N LEU A 137 -3.44 15.71 1.28
CA LEU A 137 -3.13 17.01 0.65
C LEU A 137 -3.50 17.04 -0.83
N SER A 138 -3.43 15.89 -1.50
CA SER A 138 -3.77 15.78 -2.93
C SER A 138 -5.21 15.29 -3.14
N HIS A 139 -5.73 14.43 -2.24
CA HIS A 139 -7.02 13.76 -2.33
C HIS A 139 -7.71 13.83 -0.96
N PRO A 140 -8.24 15.00 -0.57
CA PRO A 140 -8.86 15.19 0.74
C PRO A 140 -10.12 14.34 0.95
N GLU A 141 -10.69 13.77 -0.11
CA GLU A 141 -11.84 12.87 -0.09
C GLU A 141 -11.50 11.40 0.14
N ASP A 142 -10.21 11.04 0.23
CA ASP A 142 -9.77 9.65 0.42
C ASP A 142 -10.13 9.15 1.82
N THR A 143 -11.29 8.47 1.91
CA THR A 143 -11.85 8.00 3.17
C THR A 143 -10.94 7.02 3.90
N ASP A 144 -10.19 6.21 3.16
CA ASP A 144 -9.32 5.19 3.73
C ASP A 144 -8.09 5.85 4.36
N ALA A 145 -7.52 6.87 3.72
CA ALA A 145 -6.46 7.69 4.28
C ALA A 145 -6.93 8.51 5.48
N ILE A 146 -8.14 9.10 5.45
CA ILE A 146 -8.73 9.82 6.60
C ILE A 146 -8.83 8.88 7.80
N VAL A 147 -9.46 7.71 7.60
CA VAL A 147 -9.65 6.74 8.66
C VAL A 147 -8.28 6.37 9.24
N ASN A 148 -7.34 5.88 8.43
CA ASN A 148 -6.04 5.43 8.91
C ASN A 148 -5.21 6.54 9.59
N TYR A 149 -5.29 7.78 9.10
CA TYR A 149 -4.71 8.93 9.76
C TYR A 149 -5.27 9.10 11.18
N GLU A 150 -6.59 9.08 11.35
CA GLU A 150 -7.21 9.22 12.67
C GLU A 150 -6.82 8.09 13.63
N ILE A 151 -6.74 6.85 13.12
CA ILE A 151 -6.29 5.67 13.88
C ILE A 151 -4.92 5.95 14.50
N VAL A 152 -3.96 6.30 13.64
CA VAL A 152 -2.56 6.46 14.02
C VAL A 152 -2.37 7.70 14.90
N LEU A 153 -3.09 8.79 14.61
CA LEU A 153 -3.10 9.99 15.43
C LEU A 153 -3.60 9.72 16.85
N LYS A 154 -4.73 9.02 17.00
CA LYS A 154 -5.27 8.64 18.32
C LYS A 154 -4.30 7.76 19.10
N ALA A 155 -3.64 6.81 18.43
CA ALA A 155 -2.61 5.97 19.05
C ALA A 155 -1.41 6.81 19.54
N LEU A 156 -0.96 7.79 18.75
CA LEU A 156 0.16 8.65 19.11
C LEU A 156 -0.18 9.55 20.31
N ILE A 157 -1.35 10.18 20.33
CA ILE A 157 -1.82 11.02 21.45
C ILE A 157 -1.86 10.21 22.75
N LYS A 158 -2.39 8.98 22.70
CA LYS A 158 -2.45 8.09 23.88
C LYS A 158 -1.06 7.76 24.44
N LEU A 159 -0.04 7.64 23.59
CA LEU A 159 1.35 7.41 24.06
C LEU A 159 1.99 8.62 24.74
N GLN A 160 1.48 9.82 24.48
CA GLN A 160 1.98 11.07 25.04
C GLN A 160 1.33 11.44 26.37
N GLN A 161 0.15 10.88 26.68
CA GLN A 161 -0.48 11.10 27.98
C GLN A 161 0.30 10.36 29.10
N PRO A 162 0.53 11.00 30.26
CA PRO A 162 1.02 10.30 31.44
C PRO A 162 0.01 9.24 31.87
N GLU A 163 0.48 8.08 32.35
CA GLU A 163 -0.38 7.03 32.89
C GLU A 163 -0.98 7.47 34.24
N SER A 164 -1.92 8.41 34.23
CA SER A 164 -2.74 8.74 35.40
C SER A 164 -3.93 9.63 35.04
N SER A 165 -5.05 8.99 34.69
CA SER A 165 -6.34 9.17 35.36
C SER A 165 -7.40 8.30 34.67
N SER A 166 -7.71 7.17 35.30
CA SER A 166 -9.07 6.66 35.21
C SER A 166 -9.98 7.71 35.85
N SER A 167 -10.78 8.40 35.04
CA SER A 167 -11.87 9.23 35.53
C SER A 167 -13.19 8.71 34.95
N SER A 168 -13.91 8.02 35.84
CA SER A 168 -15.32 8.24 36.13
C SER A 168 -16.34 7.90 35.04
N ASP A 169 -16.62 6.60 34.86
CA ASP A 169 -17.96 6.17 34.49
C ASP A 169 -18.85 6.21 35.73
N THR A 170 -19.71 7.23 35.81
CA THR A 170 -20.82 7.26 36.74
C THR A 170 -21.94 6.38 36.19
N ASP A 171 -22.17 5.26 36.87
CA ASP A 171 -23.36 4.41 36.92
C ASP A 171 -24.46 4.59 35.85
N ILE A 172 -24.62 3.58 34.97
CA ILE A 172 -25.90 2.87 34.83
C ILE A 172 -25.62 1.36 34.73
N LYS A 173 -26.23 0.62 35.68
CA LYS A 173 -26.20 -0.82 35.91
C LYS A 173 -26.47 -1.66 34.65
N SER A 174 -25.58 -2.60 34.35
CA SER A 174 -25.97 -4.00 34.11
C SER A 174 -24.79 -4.94 34.26
N SER A 175 -25.03 -6.05 34.95
CA SER A 175 -24.07 -7.06 35.38
C SER A 175 -23.50 -7.89 34.22
N ASN A 176 -22.18 -7.89 34.03
CA ASN A 176 -21.34 -9.08 34.20
C ASN A 176 -19.86 -8.69 34.13
N GLN A 177 -19.05 -9.23 35.05
CA GLN A 177 -17.62 -8.97 35.14
C GLN A 177 -16.85 -9.61 33.98
N GLU A 178 -16.23 -8.79 33.13
CA GLU A 178 -14.89 -9.05 32.58
C GLU A 178 -14.13 -7.71 32.56
N ARG A 179 -13.37 -7.46 33.64
CA ARG A 179 -12.50 -6.28 33.78
C ARG A 179 -11.21 -6.50 32.98
N THR A 180 -10.74 -5.43 32.31
CA THR A 180 -9.38 -5.18 31.75
C THR A 180 -9.06 -5.42 30.26
N SER A 181 -10.01 -5.72 29.37
CA SER A 181 -9.68 -5.99 27.94
C SER A 181 -9.81 -4.80 26.96
N ILE A 182 -10.37 -3.66 27.37
CA ILE A 182 -10.83 -2.62 26.44
C ILE A 182 -9.66 -1.82 25.78
N SER A 183 -8.52 -1.65 26.46
CA SER A 183 -7.38 -0.84 25.98
C SER A 183 -6.68 -1.42 24.74
N ASN A 184 -6.55 -2.76 24.68
CA ASN A 184 -6.02 -3.47 23.52
C ASN A 184 -7.08 -3.61 22.42
N SER A 185 -8.37 -3.64 22.79
CA SER A 185 -9.47 -3.92 21.86
C SER A 185 -9.69 -2.87 20.78
N VAL A 186 -9.30 -1.62 21.02
CA VAL A 186 -9.44 -0.53 20.03
C VAL A 186 -8.27 -0.60 19.06
N ALA A 187 -7.03 -0.65 19.55
CA ALA A 187 -5.84 -0.81 18.71
C ALA A 187 -5.88 -2.11 17.88
N SER A 188 -6.38 -3.21 18.46
CA SER A 188 -6.59 -4.45 17.73
C SER A 188 -7.70 -4.33 16.69
N ARG A 189 -8.86 -3.75 17.01
CA ARG A 189 -9.92 -3.49 16.01
C ARG A 189 -9.47 -2.56 14.88
N LEU A 190 -8.62 -1.59 15.20
CA LEU A 190 -8.02 -0.67 14.24
C LEU A 190 -6.99 -1.37 13.34
N LEU A 191 -6.13 -2.21 13.93
CA LEU A 191 -5.22 -3.09 13.20
C LEU A 191 -5.95 -4.07 12.28
N ASP A 192 -7.02 -4.68 12.79
CA ASP A 192 -7.83 -5.63 12.05
C ASP A 192 -8.52 -4.93 10.88
N LYS A 193 -9.01 -3.70 11.08
CA LYS A 193 -9.58 -2.89 10.00
C LYS A 193 -8.52 -2.49 8.97
N VAL A 194 -7.37 -1.94 9.38
CA VAL A 194 -6.26 -1.59 8.46
C VAL A 194 -5.81 -2.82 7.68
N ARG A 195 -5.65 -3.97 8.35
CA ARG A 195 -5.30 -5.24 7.69
C ARG A 195 -6.41 -5.69 6.75
N ALA A 196 -7.68 -5.57 7.11
CA ALA A 196 -8.80 -6.01 6.28
C ALA A 196 -8.99 -5.12 5.04
N ASP A 197 -8.95 -3.79 5.23
CA ASP A 197 -9.06 -2.81 4.15
C ASP A 197 -7.88 -2.94 3.18
N GLU A 198 -6.68 -3.16 3.72
CA GLU A 198 -5.49 -3.46 2.91
C GLU A 198 -5.65 -4.79 2.17
N ILE A 199 -5.97 -5.89 2.87
CA ILE A 199 -6.22 -7.20 2.23
C ILE A 199 -7.27 -7.06 1.11
N ARG A 200 -8.31 -6.25 1.30
CA ARG A 200 -9.34 -5.98 0.28
C ARG A 200 -8.77 -5.21 -0.91
N LEU A 201 -7.97 -4.17 -0.69
CA LEU A 201 -7.34 -3.38 -1.75
C LEU A 201 -6.28 -4.20 -2.52
N MET A 202 -5.56 -5.04 -1.78
CA MET A 202 -4.57 -6.00 -2.26
C MET A 202 -5.20 -7.13 -3.08
N GLN A 203 -6.39 -7.59 -2.70
CA GLN A 203 -7.17 -8.55 -3.49
C GLN A 203 -7.65 -7.96 -4.82
N GLN A 204 -7.81 -6.64 -4.95
CA GLN A 204 -8.18 -6.01 -6.21
C GLN A 204 -7.07 -6.03 -7.27
N LEU A 205 -5.82 -6.35 -6.90
CA LEU A 205 -4.76 -6.70 -7.87
C LEU A 205 -5.12 -7.91 -8.75
N ALA A 206 -6.07 -8.74 -8.31
CA ALA A 206 -6.55 -9.93 -9.01
C ALA A 206 -7.51 -9.62 -10.18
N VAL A 207 -8.06 -8.42 -10.22
CA VAL A 207 -9.08 -8.05 -11.21
C VAL A 207 -8.39 -7.24 -12.30
N PRO A 208 -8.32 -7.72 -13.55
CA PRO A 208 -8.01 -6.85 -14.67
C PRO A 208 -9.02 -5.71 -14.61
N ARG A 209 -8.58 -4.47 -14.40
CA ARG A 209 -9.48 -3.31 -14.43
C ARG A 209 -10.10 -3.23 -15.83
N SER A 210 -11.24 -3.86 -16.04
CA SER A 210 -12.21 -3.39 -17.01
C SER A 210 -12.52 -1.94 -16.61
N ARG A 211 -12.23 -1.02 -17.53
CA ARG A 211 -12.48 0.42 -17.37
C ARG A 211 -13.88 0.64 -16.79
N PRO A 212 -14.08 1.58 -15.85
CA PRO A 212 -15.37 2.23 -15.81
C PRO A 212 -15.44 3.11 -17.06
N GLU A 213 -16.23 2.69 -18.04
CA GLU A 213 -16.72 3.62 -19.05
C GLU A 213 -17.44 4.74 -18.32
N ARG A 214 -16.89 5.95 -18.48
CA ARG A 214 -17.57 7.20 -18.18
C ARG A 214 -18.72 7.31 -19.19
N THR A 215 -19.88 6.75 -18.89
CA THR A 215 -21.11 7.20 -19.54
C THR A 215 -21.47 8.52 -18.91
N GLY A 216 -21.04 9.59 -19.57
CA GLY A 216 -21.57 10.92 -19.31
C GLY A 216 -23.07 10.90 -19.56
N ALA A 217 -23.83 11.11 -18.49
CA ALA A 217 -25.16 11.68 -18.60
C ALA A 217 -24.99 13.19 -18.43
N THR A 218 -25.01 13.85 -19.59
CA THR A 218 -25.25 15.28 -19.76
C THR A 218 -26.49 15.70 -18.98
N ASN A 219 -26.36 16.69 -18.10
CA ASN A 219 -27.44 17.64 -17.82
C ASN A 219 -26.93 19.03 -18.19
N GLN A 220 -27.83 19.74 -18.88
CA GLN A 220 -27.66 20.94 -19.68
C GLN A 220 -27.12 22.13 -18.89
N ASP A 221 -26.40 23.03 -19.57
CA ASP A 221 -26.82 24.43 -19.75
C ASP A 221 -25.69 25.27 -20.41
N TRP A 222 -25.99 25.72 -21.63
CA TRP A 222 -25.31 26.71 -22.52
C TRP A 222 -23.93 26.38 -23.09
#